data_AF-A0A3B3WXA0-F1
#
_entry.id   AF-A0A3B3WXA0-F1
#
_cell.length_a   1.000
_cell.length_b   1.000
_cell.length_c   1.000
_cell.angle_alpha   90.00
_cell.angle_beta   90.00
_cell.angle_gamma   90.00
#
_symmetry.space_group_name_H-M   'P 1'
#
loop_
_entity.id
_entity.type
_entity.pdbx_description
1 polymer ?
#
loop_
_entity_poly.entity_id
_entity_poly.type
_entity_poly.pdbx_seq_one_letter_code
_entity_poly.pdbx_strand_id
1 'polypeptide(L)'
;MHSPDENQLWCPGQSLWSLITEHVSESELLKIHAALGDPLVDMYTEVHSEVKMWHKKWQETLCYGSHRLQGSRLSDPPVVKELVRAEAKMLLETLKGRACNSEIDSEELLLQYKPETLSYVLGHQEIVYGRSSNLQTADNFNRFGHRLRLDSS
;
A
#
# COMPACT_ATOMS: atom_id res chain seq x y z
N MET A 1 9.90 -23.37 10.53
CA MET A 1 10.62 -22.35 11.32
C MET A 1 9.74 -21.12 11.38
N HIS A 2 9.23 -20.77 12.56
CA HIS A 2 8.46 -19.54 12.76
C HIS A 2 9.45 -18.39 12.81
N SER A 3 9.41 -17.52 11.79
CA SER A 3 10.08 -16.21 11.87
C SER A 3 9.46 -15.45 13.04
N PRO A 4 10.23 -14.92 14.00
CA PRO A 4 9.69 -14.05 15.01
C PRO A 4 9.07 -12.84 14.29
N ASP A 5 7.81 -12.59 14.61
CA ASP A 5 6.99 -11.51 14.07
C ASP A 5 7.74 -10.19 14.33
N GLU A 6 8.21 -9.52 13.26
CA GLU A 6 9.01 -8.30 13.35
C GLU A 6 8.30 -7.21 14.17
N ASN A 7 6.97 -7.30 14.26
CA ASN A 7 6.12 -6.48 15.12
C ASN A 7 6.46 -6.56 16.62
N GLN A 8 7.14 -7.61 17.10
CA GLN A 8 7.57 -7.73 18.51
C GLN A 8 8.83 -6.91 18.82
N LEU A 9 9.61 -6.51 17.83
CA LEU A 9 10.87 -5.79 18.04
C LEU A 9 10.67 -4.34 18.51
N TRP A 10 9.47 -3.77 18.30
CA TRP A 10 9.17 -2.37 18.61
C TRP A 10 8.27 -2.15 19.82
N CYS A 11 7.81 -3.21 20.50
CA CYS A 11 7.04 -3.08 21.73
C CYS A 11 7.98 -2.65 22.86
N PRO A 12 7.83 -1.43 23.42
CA PRO A 12 8.63 -1.02 24.57
C PRO A 12 8.27 -1.94 25.73
N GLY A 13 9.25 -2.72 26.16
CA GLY A 13 9.12 -3.68 27.25
C GLY A 13 8.88 -3.01 28.61
N GLN A 14 9.06 -3.82 29.66
CA GLN A 14 9.08 -3.30 31.03
C GLN A 14 10.30 -2.38 31.21
N SER A 15 10.12 -1.30 31.97
CA SER A 15 11.25 -0.41 32.29
C SER A 15 12.21 -1.14 33.24
N LEU A 16 13.51 -0.85 33.14
CA LEU A 16 14.52 -1.37 34.06
C LEU A 16 14.20 -0.97 35.51
N TRP A 17 13.72 0.26 35.73
CA TRP A 17 13.30 0.71 37.05
C TRP A 17 12.13 -0.14 37.59
N SER A 18 11.12 -0.42 36.75
CA SER A 18 10.01 -1.30 37.13
C SER A 18 10.48 -2.72 37.46
N LEU A 19 11.45 -3.24 36.70
CA LEU A 19 12.04 -4.55 36.96
C LEU A 19 12.77 -4.59 38.31
N ILE A 20 13.55 -3.54 38.60
CA ILE A 20 14.25 -3.37 39.88
C ILE A 20 13.25 -3.32 41.03
N THR A 21 12.20 -2.50 40.90
CA THR A 21 11.17 -2.35 41.95
C THR A 21 10.39 -3.64 42.21
N GLU A 22 10.30 -4.54 41.22
CA GLU A 22 9.61 -5.83 41.34
C GLU A 22 10.49 -6.90 42.01
N HIS A 23 11.81 -6.88 41.79
CA HIS A 23 12.70 -7.97 42.18
C HIS A 23 13.61 -7.66 43.39
N VAL A 24 13.72 -6.38 43.79
CA VAL A 24 14.63 -5.93 44.84
C VAL A 24 13.86 -5.61 46.12
N SER A 25 14.42 -5.98 47.28
CA SER A 25 13.82 -5.65 48.57
C SER A 25 13.80 -4.14 48.82
N GLU A 26 12.81 -3.64 49.56
CA GLU A 26 12.68 -2.19 49.85
C GLU A 26 13.96 -1.59 50.47
N SER A 27 14.64 -2.36 51.33
CA SER A 27 15.90 -1.97 51.97
C SER A 27 17.08 -1.79 51.00
N GLU A 28 17.10 -2.54 49.91
CA GLU A 28 18.12 -2.44 48.86
C GLU A 28 17.72 -1.41 47.81
N LEU A 29 16.42 -1.28 47.53
CA LEU A 29 15.87 -0.27 46.64
C LEU A 29 16.23 1.13 47.14
N LEU A 30 16.12 1.39 48.45
CA LEU A 30 16.57 2.65 49.05
C LEU A 30 18.07 2.91 48.83
N LYS A 31 18.92 1.88 48.85
CA LYS A 31 20.36 2.02 48.57
C LYS A 31 20.62 2.32 47.10
N ILE A 32 19.90 1.65 46.21
CA ILE A 32 19.98 1.88 44.76
C ILE A 32 19.50 3.30 44.45
N HIS A 33 18.38 3.73 45.02
CA HIS A 33 17.85 5.08 44.87
C HIS A 33 18.84 6.12 45.39
N ALA A 34 19.42 5.90 46.57
CA ALA A 34 20.44 6.79 47.13
C ALA A 34 21.72 6.86 46.28
N ALA A 35 22.10 5.76 45.62
CA ALA A 35 23.27 5.70 44.75
C ALA A 35 23.04 6.36 43.37
N LEU A 36 21.85 6.19 42.78
CA LEU A 36 21.47 6.79 41.49
C LEU A 36 21.07 8.27 41.64
N GLY A 37 20.45 8.61 42.75
CA GLY A 37 19.83 9.91 43.01
C GLY A 37 18.47 10.07 42.35
N ASP A 38 17.58 10.78 43.04
CA ASP A 38 16.21 11.08 42.61
C ASP A 38 16.13 11.65 41.18
N PRO A 39 16.97 12.63 40.76
CA PRO A 39 16.84 13.23 39.43
C PRO A 39 17.06 12.25 38.29
N LEU A 40 17.94 11.26 38.47
CA LEU A 40 18.24 10.27 37.43
C LEU A 40 17.09 9.27 37.29
N VAL A 41 16.53 8.83 38.42
CA VAL A 41 15.38 7.92 38.45
C VAL A 41 14.15 8.60 37.84
N ASP A 42 13.89 9.86 38.19
CA ASP A 42 12.79 10.66 37.66
C ASP A 42 12.92 10.83 36.14
N MET A 43 14.08 11.30 35.67
CA MET A 43 14.33 11.46 34.22
C MET A 43 14.17 10.13 33.47
N TYR A 44 14.71 9.04 34.00
CA TYR A 44 14.59 7.72 33.37
C TYR A 44 13.13 7.28 33.25
N THR A 45 12.36 7.42 34.33
CA THR A 45 10.95 7.00 34.36
C THR A 45 10.09 7.88 33.45
N GLU A 46 10.35 9.18 33.39
CA GLU A 46 9.71 10.13 32.47
C GLU A 46 9.96 9.72 31.01
N VAL A 47 11.23 9.58 30.60
CA VAL A 47 11.60 9.20 29.23
C VAL A 47 10.98 7.86 28.84
N HIS A 48 11.01 6.87 29.74
CA HIS A 48 10.39 5.58 29.47
C HIS A 48 8.86 5.68 29.32
N SER A 49 8.21 6.56 30.08
CA SER A 49 6.77 6.82 29.96
C SER A 49 6.42 7.47 28.63
N GLU A 50 7.27 8.38 28.13
CA GLU A 50 7.10 9.00 26.82
C GLU A 50 7.22 7.97 25.71
N VAL A 51 8.25 7.11 25.73
CA VAL A 51 8.42 6.05 24.73
C VAL A 51 7.19 5.14 24.66
N LYS A 52 6.64 4.75 25.82
CA LYS A 52 5.39 3.99 25.90
C LYS A 52 4.20 4.75 25.28
N MET A 53 4.08 6.04 25.56
CA MET A 53 3.03 6.89 25.01
C MET A 53 3.14 7.05 23.49
N TRP A 54 4.35 7.27 22.96
CA TRP A 54 4.61 7.34 21.52
C TRP A 54 4.33 6.02 20.82
N HIS A 55 4.73 4.90 21.41
CA HIS A 55 4.42 3.58 20.87
C HIS A 55 2.91 3.34 20.81
N LYS A 56 2.17 3.70 21.87
CA LYS A 56 0.71 3.61 21.89
C LYS A 56 0.08 4.46 20.78
N LYS A 57 0.52 5.72 20.61
CA LYS A 57 0.05 6.58 19.52
C LYS A 57 0.34 5.98 18.14
N TRP A 58 1.54 5.43 17.95
CA TRP A 58 1.91 4.76 16.70
C TRP A 58 1.03 3.52 16.44
N GLN A 59 0.82 2.68 17.44
CA GLN A 59 -0.11 1.55 17.34
C GLN A 59 -1.54 2.01 17.03
N GLU A 60 -2.03 3.07 17.67
CA GLU A 60 -3.34 3.65 17.36
C GLU A 60 -3.40 4.08 15.89
N THR A 61 -2.37 4.74 15.35
CA THR A 61 -2.34 5.08 13.91
C THR A 61 -2.39 3.86 13.00
N LEU A 62 -1.76 2.75 13.39
CA LEU A 62 -1.82 1.49 12.65
C LEU A 62 -3.19 0.81 12.78
N CYS A 63 -3.84 0.82 13.95
CA CYS A 63 -5.18 0.29 14.14
C CYS A 63 -6.25 1.11 13.38
N TYR A 64 -6.14 2.45 13.41
CA TYR A 64 -6.93 3.35 12.57
C TYR A 64 -6.57 3.22 11.08
N GLY A 65 -5.34 2.80 10.77
CA GLY A 65 -4.88 2.47 9.42
C GLY A 65 -5.47 1.15 8.92
N SER A 66 -5.51 0.11 9.74
CA SER A 66 -6.01 -1.23 9.40
C SER A 66 -7.52 -1.24 9.11
N HIS A 67 -8.31 -0.50 9.88
CA HIS A 67 -9.72 -0.27 9.55
C HIS A 67 -9.92 0.61 8.30
N ARG A 68 -8.94 1.46 7.95
CA ARG A 68 -8.92 2.24 6.69
C ARG A 68 -8.24 1.53 5.51
N LEU A 69 -7.61 0.38 5.72
CA LEU A 69 -7.17 -0.47 4.60
C LEU A 69 -8.35 -1.22 3.98
N GLN A 70 -9.50 -1.31 4.68
CA GLN A 70 -10.77 -1.73 4.09
C GLN A 70 -11.66 -0.55 3.66
N GLY A 71 -11.47 0.64 4.24
CA GLY A 71 -12.09 1.88 3.79
C GLY A 71 -11.26 2.53 2.70
N SER A 72 -11.44 2.08 1.45
CA SER A 72 -10.97 2.69 0.20
C SER A 72 -9.84 3.71 0.38
N ARG A 73 -8.59 3.29 0.17
CA ARG A 73 -7.47 4.20 -0.16
C ARG A 73 -8.05 5.34 -0.99
N LEU A 74 -8.05 6.56 -0.44
CA LEU A 74 -8.63 7.70 -1.12
C LEU A 74 -8.07 7.69 -2.53
N SER A 75 -8.95 7.62 -3.53
CA SER A 75 -8.50 7.57 -4.91
C SER A 75 -7.60 8.78 -5.17
N ASP A 76 -6.58 8.58 -6.00
CA ASP A 76 -5.71 9.68 -6.39
C ASP A 76 -6.56 10.88 -6.82
N PRO A 77 -6.19 12.11 -6.42
CA PRO A 77 -6.94 13.29 -6.79
C PRO A 77 -7.22 13.27 -8.29
N PRO A 78 -8.47 13.51 -8.73
CA PRO A 78 -8.87 13.27 -10.13
C PRO A 78 -7.96 14.00 -11.12
N VAL A 79 -7.47 15.19 -10.77
CA VAL A 79 -6.52 15.97 -11.56
C VAL A 79 -5.18 15.26 -11.74
N VAL A 80 -4.62 14.67 -10.69
CA VAL A 80 -3.32 13.96 -10.75
C VAL A 80 -3.45 12.72 -11.62
N LYS A 81 -4.54 11.97 -11.46
CA LYS A 81 -4.83 10.78 -12.28
C LYS A 81 -4.90 11.12 -13.78
N GLU A 82 -5.56 12.22 -14.13
CA GLU A 82 -5.67 12.65 -15.53
C GLU A 82 -4.34 13.19 -16.08
N LEU A 83 -3.51 13.86 -15.27
CA LEU A 83 -2.15 14.27 -15.66
C LEU A 83 -1.27 13.06 -15.98
N VAL A 84 -1.24 12.08 -15.08
CA VAL A 84 -0.48 10.83 -15.27
C VAL A 84 -0.99 10.09 -16.51
N ARG A 85 -2.31 10.05 -16.73
CA ARG A 85 -2.89 9.47 -17.95
C ARG A 85 -2.41 10.20 -19.20
N ALA A 86 -2.47 11.53 -19.22
CA ALA A 86 -2.05 12.32 -20.38
C ALA A 86 -0.57 12.13 -20.72
N GLU A 87 0.30 12.09 -19.71
CA GLU A 87 1.73 11.83 -19.89
C GLU A 87 1.97 10.42 -20.42
N ALA A 88 1.32 9.41 -19.84
CA ALA A 88 1.43 8.03 -20.31
C ALA A 88 0.91 7.86 -21.76
N LYS A 89 -0.18 8.56 -22.13
CA LYS A 89 -0.68 8.61 -23.52
C LYS A 89 0.37 9.19 -24.46
N MET A 90 0.97 10.33 -24.10
CA MET A 90 2.00 10.97 -24.90
C MET A 90 3.22 10.05 -25.12
N LEU A 91 3.65 9.33 -24.09
CA LEU A 91 4.73 8.35 -24.19
C LEU A 91 4.35 7.19 -25.13
N LEU A 92 3.13 6.68 -25.02
CA LEU A 92 2.63 5.60 -25.88
C LEU A 92 2.61 6.00 -27.36
N GLU A 93 2.10 7.19 -27.68
CA GLU A 93 2.09 7.71 -29.05
C GLU A 93 3.50 7.94 -29.59
N THR A 94 4.42 8.38 -28.73
CA THR A 94 5.83 8.52 -29.08
C THR A 94 6.47 7.16 -29.41
N LEU A 95 6.10 6.09 -28.69
CA LEU A 95 6.57 4.73 -28.97
C LEU A 95 5.98 4.19 -30.27
N LYS A 96 4.67 4.37 -30.50
CA LYS A 96 4.01 4.01 -31.77
C LYS A 96 4.65 4.72 -32.96
N GLY A 97 4.87 6.03 -32.87
CA GLY A 97 5.50 6.81 -33.93
C GLY A 97 6.93 6.36 -34.27
N ARG A 98 7.67 5.81 -33.29
CA ARG A 98 8.98 5.19 -33.53
C ARG A 98 8.85 3.79 -34.14
N ALA A 99 7.86 3.02 -33.72
CA ALA A 99 7.58 1.70 -34.27
C ALA A 99 7.12 1.75 -35.73
N CYS A 100 6.40 2.80 -36.16
CA CYS A 100 6.07 3.04 -37.57
C CYS A 100 7.30 3.19 -38.48
N ASN A 101 8.47 3.54 -37.92
CA ASN A 101 9.75 3.59 -38.62
C ASN A 101 10.56 2.27 -38.50
N SER A 102 9.96 1.25 -37.88
CA SER A 102 10.49 -0.09 -37.64
C SER A 102 9.58 -1.13 -38.32
N GLU A 103 10.00 -2.39 -38.38
CA GLU A 103 9.23 -3.49 -38.99
C GLU A 103 8.11 -4.03 -38.07
N ILE A 104 8.03 -3.52 -36.84
CA ILE A 104 7.07 -3.95 -35.82
C ILE A 104 5.78 -3.14 -35.96
N ASP A 105 4.65 -3.84 -36.15
CA ASP A 105 3.34 -3.22 -36.19
C ASP A 105 3.01 -2.53 -34.87
N SER A 106 2.43 -1.33 -34.97
CA SER A 106 2.08 -0.49 -33.82
C SER A 106 1.09 -1.15 -32.87
N GLU A 107 0.22 -2.03 -33.39
CA GLU A 107 -0.74 -2.82 -32.60
C GLU A 107 -0.08 -4.03 -31.92
N GLU A 108 0.93 -4.63 -32.55
CA GLU A 108 1.72 -5.72 -31.97
C GLU A 108 2.59 -5.24 -30.79
N LEU A 109 3.06 -3.98 -30.85
CA LEU A 109 3.77 -3.33 -29.75
C LEU A 109 2.87 -3.17 -28.51
N LEU A 110 1.56 -2.92 -28.68
CA LEU A 110 0.63 -2.80 -27.57
C LEU A 110 0.44 -4.12 -26.82
N LEU A 111 0.47 -5.26 -27.53
CA LEU A 111 0.33 -6.58 -26.92
C LEU A 111 1.45 -6.93 -25.92
N GLN A 112 2.56 -6.21 -25.94
CA GLN A 112 3.68 -6.37 -25.00
C GLN A 112 3.39 -5.72 -23.64
N TYR A 113 2.37 -4.88 -23.54
CA TYR A 113 1.98 -4.20 -22.29
C TYR A 113 0.82 -4.89 -21.61
N LYS A 114 0.77 -4.78 -20.27
CA LYS A 114 -0.33 -5.31 -19.47
C LYS A 114 -1.66 -4.65 -19.88
N PRO A 115 -2.74 -5.43 -20.07
CA PRO A 115 -4.02 -4.90 -20.55
C PRO A 115 -4.65 -3.91 -19.57
N GLU A 116 -4.41 -4.06 -18.27
CA GLU A 116 -4.89 -3.13 -17.24
C GLU A 116 -4.26 -1.74 -17.41
N THR A 117 -2.96 -1.70 -17.70
CA THR A 117 -2.23 -0.45 -17.95
C THR A 117 -2.75 0.25 -19.20
N LEU A 118 -2.96 -0.49 -20.29
CA LEU A 118 -3.52 0.08 -21.52
C LEU A 118 -4.93 0.61 -21.31
N SER A 119 -5.77 -0.10 -20.57
CA SER A 119 -7.13 0.34 -20.26
C SER A 119 -7.16 1.63 -19.43
N TYR A 120 -6.20 1.79 -18.51
CA TYR A 120 -6.03 2.98 -17.69
C TYR A 120 -5.55 4.18 -18.51
N VAL A 121 -4.57 3.95 -19.39
CA VAL A 121 -3.96 4.97 -20.24
C VAL A 121 -4.94 5.44 -21.32
N LEU A 122 -5.49 4.52 -22.12
CA LEU A 122 -6.38 4.84 -23.25
C LEU A 122 -7.79 5.27 -22.80
N GLY A 123 -8.22 4.80 -21.62
CA GLY A 123 -9.59 4.99 -21.15
C GLY A 123 -10.59 4.16 -21.97
N HIS A 124 -11.80 3.97 -21.43
CA HIS A 124 -12.82 3.11 -22.06
C HIS A 124 -13.40 3.64 -23.38
N GLN A 125 -13.10 4.90 -23.77
CA GLN A 125 -13.65 5.53 -24.97
C GLN A 125 -12.81 5.30 -26.24
N GLU A 126 -11.49 5.15 -26.13
CA GLU A 126 -10.60 4.97 -27.30
C GLU A 126 -10.56 3.54 -27.84
N ILE A 127 -10.90 2.54 -27.00
CA ILE A 127 -10.99 1.12 -27.42
C ILE A 127 -12.08 0.90 -28.49
N VAL A 128 -13.10 1.78 -28.54
CA VAL A 128 -14.23 1.65 -29.45
C VAL A 128 -13.90 2.19 -30.86
N TYR A 129 -13.03 3.19 -30.98
CA TYR A 129 -12.71 3.80 -32.27
C TYR A 129 -11.66 3.04 -33.08
N GLY A 130 -10.86 2.17 -32.45
CA GLY A 130 -9.92 1.27 -33.14
C GLY A 130 -10.58 0.03 -33.79
N ARG A 131 -11.83 -0.29 -33.42
CA ARG A 131 -12.54 -1.49 -33.92
C ARG A 131 -13.42 -1.21 -35.14
N SER A 132 -13.65 0.06 -35.49
CA SER A 132 -14.62 0.45 -36.51
C SER A 132 -14.03 0.67 -37.91
N SER A 133 -12.71 0.69 -38.08
CA SER A 133 -12.09 0.91 -39.41
C SER A 133 -11.71 -0.37 -40.15
N ASN A 134 -11.72 -1.55 -39.52
CA ASN A 134 -11.36 -2.80 -40.21
C ASN A 134 -12.23 -3.98 -39.72
N LEU A 135 -13.46 -4.11 -40.23
CA LEU A 135 -14.11 -5.41 -40.27
C LEU A 135 -15.02 -5.50 -41.49
N GLN A 136 -14.39 -5.62 -42.66
CA GLN A 136 -15.01 -6.31 -43.77
C GLN A 136 -14.48 -7.75 -43.74
N THR A 137 -15.40 -8.67 -43.46
CA THR A 137 -15.34 -10.13 -43.71
C THR A 137 -14.94 -11.04 -42.53
N ALA A 138 -15.81 -12.04 -42.35
CA ALA A 138 -15.65 -13.34 -41.68
C ALA A 138 -15.76 -13.41 -40.14
N ASP A 139 -16.98 -13.73 -39.72
CA ASP A 139 -17.38 -14.82 -38.82
C ASP A 139 -16.38 -15.37 -37.78
N ASN A 140 -16.96 -15.57 -36.59
CA ASN A 140 -16.47 -16.30 -35.40
C ASN A 140 -15.75 -15.44 -34.37
N PHE A 141 -16.49 -14.89 -33.40
CA PHE A 141 -16.15 -15.01 -31.97
C PHE A 141 -17.40 -14.67 -31.11
N ASN A 142 -18.47 -15.43 -31.31
CA ASN A 142 -19.62 -15.45 -30.40
C ASN A 142 -19.49 -16.66 -29.48
N ARG A 143 -18.55 -16.63 -28.53
CA ARG A 143 -18.42 -17.75 -27.58
C ARG A 143 -17.83 -17.41 -26.22
N PHE A 144 -18.08 -16.23 -25.65
CA PHE A 144 -18.01 -16.10 -24.18
C PHE A 144 -19.00 -15.04 -23.71
N GLY A 145 -20.14 -15.47 -23.19
CA GLY A 145 -21.05 -14.52 -22.54
C GLY A 145 -22.50 -14.91 -22.34
N HIS A 146 -22.90 -16.17 -22.16
CA HIS A 146 -24.25 -16.46 -21.61
C HIS A 146 -24.28 -17.73 -20.74
N ARG A 147 -24.03 -17.54 -19.45
CA ARG A 147 -24.65 -18.21 -18.28
C ARG A 147 -24.38 -17.22 -17.15
N LEU A 148 -25.36 -16.51 -16.61
CA LEU A 148 -26.46 -17.02 -15.81
C LEU A 148 -27.62 -16.00 -15.87
N ARG A 149 -28.84 -16.44 -16.15
CA ARG A 149 -30.04 -15.74 -15.68
C ARG A 149 -31.02 -16.79 -15.17
N LEU A 150 -31.45 -16.52 -13.94
CA LEU A 150 -32.35 -17.28 -13.09
C LEU A 150 -33.68 -17.55 -13.81
N ASP A 151 -34.27 -18.72 -13.56
CA ASP A 151 -35.73 -18.84 -13.52
C ASP A 151 -36.14 -19.44 -12.18
N SER A 152 -36.96 -18.67 -11.50
CA SER A 152 -37.81 -19.06 -10.38
C SER A 152 -39.09 -19.64 -10.95
N SER A 153 -39.49 -20.83 -10.50
CA SER A 153 -40.88 -21.16 -10.16
C SER A 153 -40.93 -22.52 -9.46
#